data_AF-A0A7K6P9P6-F1
#
_entry.id   AF-A0A7K6P9P6-F1
#
_cell.length_a   1.000
_cell.length_b   1.000
_cell.length_c   1.000
_cell.angle_alpha   90.00
_cell.angle_beta   90.00
_cell.angle_gamma   90.00
#
_symmetry.space_group_name_H-M   'P 1'
#
loop_
_entity.id
_entity.type
_entity.pdbx_description
1 polymer ?
#
loop_
_entity_poly.entity_id
_entity_poly.type
_entity_poly.pdbx_seq_one_letter_code
_entity_poly.pdbx_strand_id
1 'polypeptide(L)' 'IGTSTLRAGTGQVRRVSRLLVHPKYNPRRNDNDFMLLQLDAPVRFGPRAKKIRVATRCPRAGQNCSVSGWGTTKSP' A
#
# COMPACT_ATOMS: atom_id res chain seq x y z
N ILE A 1 7.41 5.77 4.71
CA ILE A 1 7.81 4.62 3.85
C ILE A 1 8.99 3.89 4.47
N GLY A 2 8.89 2.56 4.63
CA GLY A 2 9.98 1.71 5.13
C GLY A 2 10.16 1.69 6.66
N THR A 3 9.15 2.11 7.41
CA THR A 3 9.14 2.07 8.88
C THR A 3 7.69 1.98 9.37
N SER A 4 7.49 1.37 10.53
CA SER A 4 6.22 1.35 11.26
C SER A 4 5.98 2.60 12.12
N THR A 5 7.00 3.46 12.26
CA THR A 5 6.95 4.60 13.18
C THR A 5 7.39 5.88 12.47
N LEU A 6 6.49 6.84 12.33
CA LEU A 6 6.77 8.13 11.66
C LEU A 6 7.92 8.90 12.30
N ARG A 7 8.08 8.80 13.62
CA ARG A 7 9.09 9.54 14.41
C ARG A 7 10.38 8.78 14.66
N ALA A 8 10.49 7.51 14.25
CA ALA A 8 11.70 6.72 14.52
C ALA A 8 12.93 7.18 13.71
N GLY A 9 12.76 8.09 12.73
CA GLY A 9 13.85 8.58 11.88
C GLY A 9 14.42 7.53 10.91
N THR A 10 13.94 6.30 10.96
CA THR A 10 14.48 5.16 10.19
C THR A 10 13.85 4.97 8.81
N GLY A 11 12.79 5.72 8.50
CA GLY A 11 12.06 5.67 7.22
C GLY A 11 12.05 7.01 6.48
N GLN A 12 11.27 7.06 5.39
CA GLN A 12 11.15 8.24 4.53
C GLN A 12 9.75 8.84 4.59
N VAL A 13 9.66 10.15 4.82
CA VAL A 13 8.43 10.93 4.65
C VAL A 13 8.40 11.52 3.24
N ARG A 14 7.26 11.40 2.57
CA ARG A 14 6.99 11.93 1.22
C ARG A 14 5.59 12.51 1.19
N ARG A 15 5.40 13.61 0.47
CA ARG A 15 4.05 14.14 0.23
C ARG A 15 3.44 13.39 -0.95
N VAL A 16 2.12 13.28 -0.94
CA VAL A 16 1.37 12.81 -2.10
C VAL A 16 1.11 14.02 -2.99
N SER A 17 1.61 13.97 -4.23
CA SER A 17 1.42 15.03 -5.23
C SER A 17 0.15 14.83 -6.03
N ARG A 18 -0.30 13.57 -6.21
CA ARG A 18 -1.53 13.26 -6.94
C ARG A 18 -2.21 12.00 -6.43
N LEU A 19 -3.53 12.06 -6.39
CA LEU A 19 -4.43 10.93 -6.14
C LEU A 19 -5.03 10.47 -7.48
N LEU A 20 -4.92 9.18 -7.79
CA LEU A 20 -5.43 8.59 -9.03
C LEU A 20 -6.36 7.43 -8.66
N VAL A 21 -7.63 7.75 -8.41
CA VAL A 21 -8.67 6.77 -8.09
C VAL A 21 -9.02 5.95 -9.32
N HIS A 22 -9.31 4.65 -9.16
CA HIS A 22 -9.77 3.84 -10.28
C HIS A 22 -11.03 4.46 -10.91
N PRO A 23 -11.08 4.66 -12.25
CA PRO A 23 -12.17 5.40 -12.90
C PRO A 23 -13.54 4.73 -12.77
N LYS A 24 -13.59 3.45 -12.43
CA LYS A 24 -14.83 2.69 -12.16
C LYS A 24 -15.04 2.35 -10.69
N TYR A 25 -14.36 3.04 -9.77
CA TYR A 25 -14.60 2.83 -8.34
C TYR A 25 -16.07 3.11 -8.00
N ASN A 26 -16.71 2.16 -7.31
CA ASN A 26 -18.09 2.28 -6.87
C ASN A 26 -18.16 2.21 -5.34
N PRO A 27 -18.36 3.33 -4.63
CA PRO A 27 -18.35 3.36 -3.17
C PRO A 27 -19.55 2.65 -2.53
N ARG A 28 -20.62 2.36 -3.29
CA ARG A 28 -21.78 1.63 -2.75
C ARG A 28 -21.54 0.12 -2.69
N ARG A 29 -20.70 -0.41 -3.57
CA ARG A 29 -20.41 -1.85 -3.71
C ARG A 29 -18.97 -2.22 -3.35
N ASN A 30 -18.11 -1.21 -3.18
CA ASN A 30 -16.65 -1.35 -3.09
C ASN A 30 -16.04 -2.03 -4.33
N ASP A 31 -16.68 -1.90 -5.49
CA ASP A 31 -16.13 -2.41 -6.75
C ASP A 31 -14.93 -1.57 -7.17
N ASN A 32 -13.86 -2.23 -7.60
CA ASN A 32 -12.60 -1.59 -8.02
C ASN A 32 -11.98 -0.70 -6.93
N ASP A 33 -12.01 -1.15 -5.68
CA ASP A 33 -11.45 -0.44 -4.52
C ASP A 33 -9.90 -0.48 -4.52
N PHE A 34 -9.31 0.34 -5.38
CA PHE A 34 -7.88 0.64 -5.36
C PHE A 34 -7.59 1.99 -6.02
N MET A 35 -6.43 2.56 -5.70
CA MET A 35 -5.96 3.82 -6.29
C MET A 35 -4.43 3.84 -6.37
N LEU A 36 -3.91 4.71 -7.23
CA LEU A 36 -2.48 5.02 -7.27
C LEU A 36 -2.20 6.34 -6.56
N LEU A 37 -1.10 6.38 -5.81
CA LEU A 37 -0.58 7.59 -5.19
C LEU A 37 0.71 7.99 -5.92
N GLN A 38 0.74 9.18 -6.49
CA GLN A 38 1.97 9.76 -7.00
C GLN A 38 2.64 10.54 -5.88
N LEU A 39 3.93 10.28 -5.65
CA LEU A 39 4.73 10.99 -4.65
C LEU A 39 5.33 12.27 -5.24
N ASP A 40 5.62 13.23 -4.38
CA ASP A 40 6.33 14.48 -4.72
C ASP A 40 7.77 14.24 -5.19
N ALA A 41 8.43 13.21 -4.66
CA ALA A 41 9.76 12.78 -5.06
C ALA A 41 9.92 11.25 -5.03
N PRO A 42 10.84 10.67 -5.82
CA PRO A 42 11.12 9.25 -5.79
C PRO A 42 11.49 8.72 -4.40
N VAL A 43 11.11 7.45 -4.15
CA VAL A 43 11.53 6.71 -2.95
C VAL A 43 12.99 6.27 -3.11
N ARG A 44 13.82 6.49 -2.09
CA ARG A 44 15.16 5.88 -2.04
C ARG A 44 15.02 4.42 -1.63
N PHE A 45 15.26 3.50 -2.56
CA PHE A 45 15.20 2.06 -2.25
C PHE A 45 16.43 1.60 -1.47
N GLY A 46 16.27 0.53 -0.69
CA GLY A 46 17.32 -0.02 0.16
C GLY A 46 16.80 -1.16 1.04
N PRO A 47 17.51 -1.51 2.13
CA PRO A 47 17.14 -2.64 2.99
C PRO A 47 15.73 -2.53 3.58
N ARG A 48 15.27 -1.31 3.87
CA ARG A 48 13.96 -1.02 4.51
C ARG A 48 12.84 -0.65 3.54
N ALA A 49 13.15 -0.36 2.28
CA ALA A 49 12.17 0.04 1.27
C ALA A 49 12.48 -0.65 -0.05
N LYS A 50 11.60 -1.55 -0.47
CA LYS A 50 11.72 -2.34 -1.70
C LYS A 50 10.42 -2.26 -2.50
N LYS A 51 10.50 -2.42 -3.82
CA LYS A 51 9.32 -2.56 -4.68
C LYS A 51 8.74 -3.97 -4.49
N ILE A 52 7.41 -4.09 -4.50
CA ILE A 52 6.72 -5.36 -4.64
C ILE A 52 6.44 -5.62 -6.12
N ARG A 53 6.51 -6.88 -6.57
CA ARG A 53 6.15 -7.24 -7.94
C ARG A 53 4.64 -7.24 -8.09
N VAL A 54 4.16 -6.69 -9.22
CA VAL A 54 2.76 -6.84 -9.63
C VAL A 54 2.52 -8.30 -10.03
N ALA A 55 1.37 -8.83 -9.62
CA ALA A 55 0.96 -10.17 -9.97
C ALA A 55 0.77 -10.30 -11.50
N THR A 56 1.32 -11.36 -12.09
CA THR A 56 1.15 -11.68 -13.51
C THR A 56 0.10 -12.77 -13.74
N ARG A 57 -0.44 -13.34 -12.66
CA ARG A 57 -1.50 -14.34 -12.65
C ARG A 57 -2.28 -14.25 -11.34
N CYS A 58 -3.52 -14.71 -11.36
CA CYS A 58 -4.34 -14.81 -10.14
C CYS A 58 -3.76 -15.88 -9.19
N PRO A 59 -3.84 -15.67 -7.86
CA PRO A 59 -3.52 -16.70 -6.89
C PRO A 59 -4.52 -17.86 -6.98
N ARG A 60 -4.12 -19.05 -6.53
CA ARG A 60 -5.00 -20.22 -6.46
C ARG A 60 -5.70 -20.30 -5.10
N ALA A 61 -6.89 -20.90 -5.07
CA ALA A 61 -7.57 -21.20 -3.81
C ALA A 61 -6.67 -22.09 -2.92
N GLY A 62 -6.64 -21.80 -1.62
CA GLY A 62 -5.75 -22.49 -0.66
C GLY A 62 -4.28 -22.06 -0.71
N GLN A 63 -3.90 -21.10 -1.56
CA GLN A 63 -2.54 -20.57 -1.56
C GLN A 63 -2.27 -19.73 -0.30
N ASN A 64 -1.18 -20.03 0.39
CA ASN A 64 -0.75 -19.26 1.55
C ASN A 64 -0.34 -17.84 1.15
N CYS A 65 -0.87 -16.86 1.87
CA CYS A 65 -0.63 -15.43 1.69
C CYS A 65 -0.30 -14.79 3.05
N SER A 66 0.44 -13.69 3.03
CA SER A 66 0.70 -12.87 4.23
C SER A 66 0.03 -11.51 4.08
N VAL A 67 -0.64 -11.07 5.13
CA VAL A 67 -1.27 -9.74 5.22
C VAL A 67 -0.63 -9.00 6.38
N SER A 68 -0.36 -7.70 6.22
CA SER A 68 0.28 -6.86 7.24
C SER A 68 -0.35 -5.47 7.27
N GLY A 69 -0.51 -4.90 8.46
CA GLY A 69 -1.02 -3.54 8.66
C GLY A 69 -1.01 -3.13 10.13
N TRP A 70 -1.40 -1.88 10.40
CA TRP A 70 -1.52 -1.30 11.74
C TRP A 70 -2.99 -1.06 12.15
N GLY A 71 -3.91 -1.83 11.57
CA GLY A 71 -5.33 -1.74 11.92
C GLY A 71 -5.62 -2.23 13.33
N THR A 72 -6.84 -1.98 13.83
CA THR A 72 -7.26 -2.50 15.13
C THR A 72 -7.21 -4.03 15.17
N THR A 73 -6.70 -4.59 16.27
CA THR A 73 -6.66 -6.04 16.52
C THR A 73 -7.81 -6.51 17.40
N LYS A 74 -8.66 -5.58 17.85
CA LYS A 74 -9.85 -5.84 18.66
C LYS A 74 -11.03 -5.04 18.11
N SER A 75 -12.19 -5.69 18.09
CA SER A 75 -13.48 -5.02 17.91
C SER A 75 -14.12 -4.84 19.30
N PRO A 76 -15.02 -3.86 19.51
CA PRO A 76 -15.86 -3.82 20.71
C PRO A 76 -16.61 -5.14 20.91
#